data_AF-A0A923SNF3-F1
#
_entry.id   AF-A0A923SNF3-F1
#
_cell.length_a   1.000
_cell.length_b   1.000
_cell.length_c   1.000
_cell.angle_alpha   90.00
_cell.angle_beta   90.00
_cell.angle_gamma   90.00
#
_symmetry.space_group_name_H-M   'P 1'
#
loop_
_entity.id
_entity.type
_entity.pdbx_description
1 polymer ?
#
loop_
_entity_poly.entity_id
_entity_poly.type
_entity_poly.pdbx_seq_one_letter_code
_entity_poly.pdbx_strand_id
1 'polypeptide(L)'
;MSCDKIPGLKLHDGATRIFLNTHGTDDEGVSEELIQLLRYFEQTTEENAAGSHSQKIENLQKRVEEIKKNEEVGIRYMNAFEEKMWERREGREEGERIGEKRGRQEIARRMVEKNLDLVLIKEMTGLTEQELNALKKRN
;
A
#
# COMPACT_ATOMS: atom_id res chain seq x y z
N MET A 1 8.44 -14.53 1.39
CA MET A 1 7.14 -15.22 1.28
C MET A 1 7.36 -16.39 0.33
N SER A 2 7.05 -17.63 0.73
CA SER A 2 7.08 -18.82 -0.13
C SER A 2 5.67 -19.11 -0.65
N CYS A 3 5.57 -19.64 -1.87
CA CYS A 3 4.31 -20.13 -2.43
C CYS A 3 4.33 -21.66 -2.34
N ASP A 4 3.55 -22.20 -1.41
CA ASP A 4 3.51 -23.64 -1.16
C ASP A 4 2.31 -24.26 -1.87
N LYS A 5 2.56 -25.26 -2.74
CA LYS A 5 1.50 -26.01 -3.40
C LYS A 5 0.84 -26.93 -2.38
N ILE A 6 -0.46 -26.77 -2.18
CA ILE A 6 -1.29 -27.66 -1.35
C ILE A 6 -2.14 -28.53 -2.28
N PRO A 7 -1.75 -29.80 -2.55
CA PRO A 7 -2.52 -30.69 -3.41
C PRO A 7 -3.94 -30.91 -2.85
N GLY A 8 -4.95 -30.81 -3.70
CA GLY A 8 -6.33 -31.11 -3.33
C GLY A 8 -7.06 -30.04 -2.51
N LEU A 9 -6.47 -28.84 -2.34
CA LEU A 9 -7.16 -27.72 -1.69
C LEU A 9 -8.45 -27.37 -2.44
N LYS A 10 -9.60 -27.52 -1.77
CA LYS A 10 -10.90 -27.09 -2.28
C LYS A 10 -11.28 -25.77 -1.64
N LEU A 11 -11.58 -24.78 -2.47
CA LEU A 11 -11.98 -23.44 -2.01
C LEU A 11 -13.49 -23.32 -1.76
N HIS A 12 -14.27 -24.35 -2.13
CA HIS A 12 -15.70 -24.51 -1.82
C HIS A 12 -16.60 -23.33 -2.24
N ASP A 13 -16.16 -22.54 -3.21
CA ASP A 13 -16.83 -21.33 -3.67
C ASP A 13 -17.48 -21.50 -5.05
N GLY A 14 -17.50 -22.74 -5.56
CA GLY A 14 -18.14 -23.08 -6.84
C GLY A 14 -17.34 -22.72 -8.09
N ALA A 15 -16.14 -22.14 -7.95
CA ALA A 15 -15.30 -21.74 -9.08
C ALA A 15 -14.06 -22.64 -9.26
N THR A 16 -13.68 -22.88 -10.52
CA THR A 16 -12.37 -23.44 -10.85
C THR A 16 -11.34 -22.32 -10.84
N ARG A 17 -10.35 -22.40 -9.94
CA ARG A 17 -9.24 -21.44 -9.88
C ARG A 17 -7.92 -22.11 -10.26
N ILE A 18 -7.16 -21.43 -11.10
CA ILE A 18 -5.79 -21.81 -11.45
C ILE A 18 -4.88 -20.74 -10.84
N PHE A 19 -3.93 -21.17 -10.01
CA PHE A 19 -2.91 -20.31 -9.43
C PHE A 19 -1.59 -20.59 -10.13
N LEU A 20 -1.02 -19.54 -10.73
CA LEU A 20 0.27 -19.60 -11.40
C LEU A 20 1.24 -18.66 -10.67
N ASN A 21 2.48 -19.09 -10.49
CA ASN A 21 3.52 -18.30 -9.86
C ASN A 21 4.50 -17.81 -10.93
N THR A 22 4.64 -16.50 -11.08
CA THR A 22 5.57 -15.87 -12.03
C THR A 22 7.05 -16.07 -11.66
N HIS A 23 7.32 -16.37 -10.38
CA HIS A 23 8.65 -16.71 -9.86
C HIS A 23 8.83 -18.23 -9.66
N GLY A 24 7.98 -19.06 -10.26
CA GLY A 24 8.13 -20.51 -10.20
C GLY A 24 9.44 -20.94 -10.87
N THR A 25 10.16 -21.85 -10.23
CA THR A 25 11.43 -22.43 -10.76
C THR A 25 11.25 -23.84 -11.31
N ASP A 26 10.09 -24.45 -11.08
CA ASP A 26 9.72 -25.77 -11.56
C ASP A 26 9.08 -25.64 -12.95
N ASP A 27 9.81 -26.08 -13.97
CA ASP A 27 9.39 -26.10 -15.36
C ASP A 27 8.88 -27.48 -15.81
N GLU A 28 8.90 -28.50 -14.92
CA GLU A 28 8.56 -29.86 -15.28
C GLU A 28 7.08 -29.98 -15.67
N GLY A 29 6.84 -30.40 -16.92
CA GLY A 29 5.49 -30.55 -17.47
C GLY A 29 4.78 -29.23 -17.80
N VAL A 30 5.49 -28.09 -17.76
CA VAL A 30 4.97 -26.78 -18.15
C VAL A 30 5.42 -26.45 -19.58
N SER A 31 4.54 -25.87 -20.39
CA SER A 31 4.92 -25.46 -21.74
C SER A 31 5.84 -24.24 -21.70
N GLU A 32 6.84 -24.22 -22.60
CA GLU A 32 7.76 -23.09 -22.75
C GLU A 32 7.01 -21.77 -23.00
N GLU A 33 5.96 -21.79 -23.83
CA GLU A 33 5.12 -20.61 -24.09
C GLU A 33 4.49 -20.03 -22.80
N LEU A 34 4.07 -20.90 -21.86
CA LEU A 34 3.50 -20.46 -20.58
C LEU A 34 4.59 -19.90 -19.66
N ILE A 35 5.77 -20.52 -19.62
CA ILE A 35 6.92 -20.01 -18.85
C ILE A 35 7.30 -18.62 -19.34
N GLN A 36 7.40 -18.43 -20.66
CA GLN A 36 7.71 -17.14 -21.28
C GLN A 36 6.62 -16.10 -21.00
N LEU A 37 5.34 -16.48 -21.04
CA LEU A 37 4.24 -15.59 -20.67
C LEU A 37 4.33 -15.12 -19.22
N LEU A 38 4.61 -16.04 -18.29
CA LEU A 38 4.76 -15.72 -16.87
C LEU A 38 5.97 -14.81 -16.61
N ARG A 39 7.09 -15.03 -17.30
CA ARG A 39 8.26 -14.12 -17.26
C ARG A 39 7.91 -12.73 -17.80
N TYR A 40 7.15 -12.65 -18.88
CA TYR A 40 6.69 -11.37 -19.43
C TYR A 40 5.69 -10.64 -18.50
N PHE A 41 4.83 -11.36 -17.77
CA PHE A 41 3.97 -10.74 -16.76
C PHE A 41 4.75 -10.23 -15.54
N GLU A 42 5.83 -10.91 -15.16
CA GLU A 42 6.73 -10.42 -14.12
C GLU A 42 7.41 -9.11 -14.54
N GLN A 43 7.90 -9.08 -15.77
CA GLN A 43 8.60 -7.94 -16.33
C GLN A 43 8.10 -7.66 -17.75
N THR A 44 7.07 -6.82 -17.82
CA THR A 44 6.41 -6.44 -19.07
C THR A 44 7.26 -5.44 -19.86
N THR A 45 8.24 -5.97 -20.60
CA THR A 45 9.19 -5.20 -21.41
C THR A 45 9.20 -5.68 -22.86
N GLU A 46 9.60 -4.79 -23.78
CA GLU A 46 9.80 -5.13 -25.19
C GLU A 46 10.84 -6.24 -25.38
N GLU A 47 11.91 -6.22 -24.58
CA GLU A 47 12.97 -7.24 -24.60
C GLU A 47 12.43 -8.62 -24.24
N ASN A 48 11.66 -8.72 -23.15
CA ASN A 48 11.06 -9.99 -22.74
C ASN A 48 10.00 -10.49 -23.72
N ALA A 49 9.25 -9.57 -24.35
CA ALA A 49 8.30 -9.93 -25.40
C ALA A 49 9.01 -10.47 -26.64
N ALA A 50 10.05 -9.78 -27.12
CA ALA A 50 10.82 -10.20 -28.29
C ALA A 50 11.60 -11.50 -28.04
N GLY A 51 12.14 -11.69 -26.83
CA GLY A 51 12.84 -12.90 -26.41
C GLY A 51 11.92 -14.09 -26.15
N SER A 52 10.59 -13.90 -26.13
CA SER A 52 9.63 -14.97 -25.86
C SER A 52 9.39 -15.90 -27.05
N HIS A 53 9.82 -15.57 -28.26
CA HIS A 53 9.51 -16.35 -29.47
C HIS A 53 7.99 -16.66 -29.66
N SER A 54 7.09 -15.93 -28.98
CA SER A 54 5.65 -16.12 -29.03
C SER A 54 4.97 -14.90 -29.65
N GLN A 55 4.32 -15.12 -30.80
CA GLN A 55 3.57 -14.06 -31.47
C GLN A 55 2.44 -13.49 -30.61
N LYS A 56 1.89 -14.29 -29.67
CA LYS A 56 0.84 -13.83 -28.76
C LYS A 56 1.39 -12.83 -27.74
N ILE A 57 2.58 -13.08 -27.21
CA ILE A 57 3.24 -12.20 -26.25
C ILE A 57 3.67 -10.90 -26.93
N GLU A 58 4.21 -10.96 -28.15
CA GLU A 58 4.49 -9.75 -28.94
C GLU A 58 3.23 -8.92 -29.21
N ASN A 59 2.09 -9.57 -29.52
CA ASN A 59 0.82 -8.88 -29.71
C ASN A 59 0.29 -8.27 -28.41
N LEU A 60 0.52 -8.91 -27.26
CA LEU A 60 0.21 -8.32 -25.95
C LEU A 60 1.04 -7.06 -25.70
N GLN A 61 2.34 -7.10 -26.00
CA GLN A 61 3.24 -5.94 -25.86
C GLN A 61 2.78 -4.75 -26.72
N LYS A 62 2.40 -4.98 -27.98
CA LYS A 62 1.85 -3.93 -28.85
C LYS A 62 0.61 -3.27 -28.23
N ARG A 63 -0.32 -4.06 -27.69
CA ARG A 63 -1.52 -3.54 -27.00
C ARG A 63 -1.16 -2.75 -25.75
N VAL A 64 -0.18 -3.21 -24.98
CA VAL A 64 0.32 -2.47 -23.81
C VAL A 64 0.87 -1.11 -24.23
N GLU A 65 1.63 -1.03 -25.32
CA GLU A 65 2.14 0.25 -25.85
C GLU A 65 1.03 1.18 -26.33
N GLU A 66 0.01 0.65 -27.02
CA GLU A 66 -1.16 1.43 -27.43
C GLU A 66 -1.89 2.03 -26.23
N ILE A 67 -2.09 1.24 -25.16
CA ILE A 67 -2.69 1.72 -23.92
C ILE A 67 -1.83 2.78 -23.24
N LYS A 68 -0.50 2.59 -23.21
CA LYS A 68 0.44 3.57 -22.65
C LYS A 68 0.44 4.90 -23.42
N LYS A 69 0.19 4.87 -24.73
CA LYS A 69 0.08 6.06 -25.59
C LYS A 69 -1.31 6.69 -25.56
N ASN A 70 -2.30 6.01 -24.98
CA ASN A 70 -3.66 6.53 -24.88
C ASN A 70 -3.73 7.66 -23.85
N GLU A 71 -4.04 8.87 -24.33
CA GLU A 71 -4.11 10.09 -23.51
C GLU A 71 -5.15 9.98 -22.39
N GLU A 72 -6.32 9.40 -22.67
CA GLU A 72 -7.38 9.25 -21.66
C GLU A 72 -6.91 8.34 -20.50
N VAL A 73 -6.21 7.25 -20.83
CA VAL A 73 -5.60 6.36 -19.83
C VAL A 73 -4.52 7.11 -19.04
N GLY A 74 -3.70 7.91 -19.73
CA GLY A 74 -2.70 8.77 -19.11
C GLY A 74 -3.31 9.76 -18.11
N ILE A 75 -4.39 10.46 -18.48
CA ILE A 75 -5.11 11.39 -17.60
C ILE A 75 -5.66 10.66 -16.38
N ARG A 76 -6.32 9.51 -16.56
CA ARG A 76 -6.83 8.71 -15.44
C ARG A 76 -5.70 8.31 -14.48
N TYR A 77 -4.55 7.93 -15.00
CA TYR A 77 -3.38 7.58 -14.20
C TYR A 77 -2.82 8.78 -13.43
N MET A 78 -2.71 9.95 -14.07
CA MET A 78 -2.26 11.19 -13.43
C MET A 78 -3.20 11.62 -12.31
N ASN A 79 -4.51 11.63 -12.54
CA ASN A 79 -5.50 11.97 -11.53
C ASN A 79 -5.42 11.03 -10.32
N ALA A 80 -5.34 9.72 -10.55
CA ALA A 80 -5.21 8.75 -9.47
C ALA A 80 -3.89 8.92 -8.69
N PHE A 81 -2.82 9.32 -9.36
CA PHE A 81 -1.56 9.65 -8.70
C PHE A 81 -1.68 10.91 -7.83
N GLU A 82 -2.29 11.98 -8.35
CA GLU A 82 -2.51 13.22 -7.61
C GLU A 82 -3.39 13.01 -6.37
N GLU A 83 -4.50 12.28 -6.51
CA GLU A 83 -5.39 11.92 -5.40
C GLU A 83 -4.63 11.15 -4.31
N LYS A 84 -3.87 10.12 -4.68
CA LYS A 84 -3.06 9.35 -3.74
C LYS A 84 -1.99 10.19 -3.03
N MET A 85 -1.41 11.16 -3.73
CA MET A 85 -0.43 12.07 -3.14
C MET A 85 -1.09 13.06 -2.17
N TRP A 86 -2.31 13.50 -2.48
CA TRP A 86 -3.14 14.31 -1.59
C TRP A 86 -3.49 13.55 -0.31
N GLU A 87 -4.05 12.34 -0.44
CA GLU A 87 -4.40 11.48 0.70
C GLU A 87 -3.19 11.22 1.62
N ARG A 88 -2.01 10.97 1.05
CA ARG A 88 -0.76 10.78 1.82
C ARG A 88 -0.34 12.03 2.56
N ARG A 89 -0.52 13.20 1.96
CA ARG A 89 -0.23 14.49 2.59
C ARG A 89 -1.19 14.75 3.75
N GLU A 90 -2.49 14.63 3.51
CA GLU A 90 -3.51 14.79 4.55
C GLU A 90 -3.29 13.80 5.70
N GLY A 91 -3.00 12.54 5.38
CA GLY A 91 -2.70 11.52 6.39
C GLY A 91 -1.45 11.85 7.21
N ARG A 92 -0.43 12.47 6.60
CA ARG A 92 0.77 12.94 7.33
C ARG A 92 0.44 14.13 8.21
N GLU A 93 -0.23 15.14 7.68
CA GLU A 93 -0.58 16.36 8.42
C GLU A 93 -1.50 16.03 9.61
N GLU A 94 -2.49 15.15 9.40
CA GLU A 94 -3.36 14.67 10.47
C GLU A 94 -2.59 13.82 11.49
N GLY A 95 -1.69 12.95 11.02
CA GLY A 95 -0.82 12.15 11.88
C GLY A 95 0.09 13.00 12.76
N GLU A 96 0.70 14.04 12.20
CA GLU A 96 1.53 15.01 12.93
C GLU A 96 0.69 15.77 13.94
N ARG A 97 -0.47 16.29 13.54
CA ARG A 97 -1.39 17.02 14.44
C ARG A 97 -1.87 16.15 15.61
N ILE A 98 -2.27 14.91 15.34
CA ILE A 98 -2.66 13.94 16.38
C ILE A 98 -1.46 13.62 17.28
N GLY A 99 -0.29 13.39 16.69
CA GLY A 99 0.95 13.07 17.39
C GLY A 99 1.38 14.18 18.35
N GLU A 100 1.40 15.42 17.88
CA GLU A 100 1.67 16.60 18.71
C GLU A 100 0.67 16.72 19.85
N LYS A 101 -0.64 16.62 19.55
CA LYS A 101 -1.67 16.72 20.58
C LYS A 101 -1.52 15.64 21.64
N ARG A 102 -1.24 14.40 21.22
CA ARG A 102 -1.00 13.26 22.13
C ARG A 102 0.25 13.50 22.99
N GLY A 103 1.34 13.98 22.39
CA GLY A 103 2.57 14.33 23.11
C GLY A 103 2.34 15.40 24.17
N ARG A 104 1.64 16.49 23.81
CA ARG A 104 1.28 17.57 24.76
C ARG A 104 0.42 17.04 25.91
N GLN A 105 -0.57 16.18 25.62
CA GLN A 105 -1.40 15.54 26.63
C GLN A 105 -0.61 14.60 27.56
N GLU A 106 0.34 13.83 27.03
CA GLU A 106 1.16 12.92 27.83
C GLU A 106 2.10 13.69 28.76
N ILE A 107 2.75 14.75 28.27
CA ILE A 107 3.58 15.64 29.08
C ILE A 107 2.73 16.29 30.18
N ALA A 108 1.55 16.82 29.84
CA ALA A 108 0.65 17.43 30.81
C ALA A 108 0.21 16.45 31.90
N ARG A 109 -0.11 15.19 31.54
CA ARG A 109 -0.44 14.14 32.54
C ARG A 109 0.70 13.94 33.54
N ARG A 110 1.93 13.77 33.06
CA ARG A 110 3.11 13.58 33.93
C ARG A 110 3.37 14.79 34.82
N MET A 111 3.09 16.01 34.34
CA MET A 111 3.19 17.22 35.15
C MET A 111 2.12 17.29 36.25
N VAL A 112 0.88 16.91 35.93
CA VAL A 112 -0.22 16.82 36.91
C VAL A 112 0.07 15.77 37.98
N GLU A 113 0.59 14.60 37.61
CA GLU A 113 1.00 13.54 38.54
C GLU A 113 2.09 14.00 39.52
N LYS A 114 2.96 14.91 39.08
CA LYS A 114 4.00 15.53 39.90
C LYS A 114 3.52 16.74 40.71
N ASN A 115 2.21 17.01 40.74
CA ASN A 115 1.58 18.15 41.42
C ASN A 115 2.16 19.51 40.99
N LEU A 116 2.55 19.68 39.72
CA LEU A 116 2.87 21.01 39.20
C LEU A 116 1.61 21.88 39.10
N ASP A 117 1.81 23.20 39.19
CA ASP A 117 0.73 24.17 39.11
C ASP A 117 0.01 24.12 37.74
N LEU A 118 -1.33 24.14 37.75
CA LEU A 118 -2.14 23.99 36.55
C LEU A 118 -2.04 25.19 35.60
N VAL A 119 -1.77 26.39 36.11
CA VAL A 119 -1.58 27.58 35.27
C VAL A 119 -0.28 27.42 34.48
N LEU A 120 0.79 26.94 35.12
CA LEU A 120 2.06 26.67 34.45
C LEU A 120 1.93 25.55 33.39
N ILE A 121 1.20 24.47 33.68
CA ILE A 121 1.00 23.37 32.70
C ILE A 121 0.22 23.88 31.48
N LYS A 122 -0.79 24.73 31.70
CA LYS A 122 -1.57 25.37 30.63
C LYS A 122 -0.67 26.21 29.72
N GLU A 123 0.20 27.04 30.28
CA GLU A 123 1.14 27.87 29.52
C GLU A 123 2.15 27.03 28.74
N MET A 124 2.70 25.98 29.35
CA MET A 124 3.76 25.15 28.75
C MET A 124 3.26 24.18 27.67
N THR A 125 2.01 23.73 27.76
CA THR A 125 1.44 22.70 26.86
C THR A 125 0.39 23.25 25.90
N GLY A 126 -0.05 24.50 26.09
CA GLY A 126 -1.11 25.12 25.29
C GLY A 126 -2.46 24.41 25.37
N LEU A 127 -2.64 23.49 26.32
CA LEU A 127 -3.89 22.77 26.54
C LEU A 127 -4.91 23.68 27.23
N THR A 128 -6.19 23.47 26.96
CA THR A 128 -7.26 24.19 27.64
C THR A 128 -7.45 23.69 29.08
N GLU A 129 -8.03 24.51 29.95
CA GLU A 129 -8.39 24.09 31.32
C GLU A 129 -9.35 22.90 31.33
N GLN A 130 -10.24 22.81 30.35
CA GLN A 130 -11.14 21.67 30.19
C GLN A 130 -10.36 20.38 29.89
N GLU A 131 -9.36 20.44 29.02
CA GLU A 131 -8.49 19.29 28.70
C GLU A 131 -7.67 18.87 29.93
N LEU A 132 -7.07 19.81 30.66
CA LEU A 132 -6.31 19.51 31.89
C LEU A 132 -7.19 18.90 32.99
N ASN A 133 -8.41 19.43 33.19
CA ASN A 133 -9.36 18.87 34.15
C ASN A 133 -9.83 17.46 33.76
N ALA A 134 -9.97 17.17 32.47
CA ALA A 134 -10.29 15.83 31.99
C ALA A 134 -9.14 14.83 32.22
N LEU A 135 -7.88 15.29 32.15
CA LEU A 135 -6.72 14.47 32.51
C LEU A 135 -6.69 14.13 34.01
N LYS A 136 -7.09 15.08 34.87
CA LYS A 136 -7.14 14.89 36.33
C LYS A 136 -8.21 13.89 36.79
N LYS A 137 -9.34 13.81 36.09
CA LYS A 137 -10.45 12.86 36.38
C LYS A 137 -10.16 11.41 36.00
N ARG A 138 -9.05 11.17 35.29
CA ARG A 138 -8.67 9.84 34.77
C ARG A 138 -7.69 9.09 35.68
N ASN A 139 -7.27 9.72 36.77
CA ASN A 139 -6.55 9.15 37.92
C ASN A 139 -7.50 9.04 39.10
#